data_AF-A0AAE5F5A2-F1
#
_entry.id   AF-A0AAE5F5A2-F1
#
_cell.length_a   1.000
_cell.length_b   1.000
_cell.length_c   1.000
_cell.angle_alpha   90.00
_cell.angle_beta   90.00
_cell.angle_gamma   90.00
#
_symmetry.space_group_name_H-M   'P 1'
#
loop_
_entity.id
_entity.type
_entity.pdbx_description
1 polymer ?
#
loop_
_entity_poly.entity_id
_entity_poly.type
_entity_poly.pdbx_seq_one_letter_code
_entity_poly.pdbx_strand_id
1 'polypeptide(L)'
;MSKVIPTNHFKKQRKKVKKNPRWHSIFHGEVPFPDDHRSPWEYVINCFLNDKPIPDYFYEHSITLTAQQKSQIKNRLGSLSQVEIKGLDLHFDGHNGDHLLLYIRTNQEIVYLVGIGTHSDLF
;
A
#
# COMPACT_ATOMS: atom_id res chain seq x y z
N MET A 1 -8.14 10.18 -11.05
CA MET A 1 -8.46 8.86 -10.43
C MET A 1 -7.21 8.03 -10.58
N SER A 2 -6.57 7.64 -9.48
CA SER A 2 -5.26 6.99 -9.60
C SER A 2 -5.35 5.55 -10.11
N LYS A 3 -4.40 5.19 -10.96
CA LYS A 3 -4.21 3.81 -11.41
C LYS A 3 -3.41 3.04 -10.37
N VAL A 4 -4.02 2.00 -9.80
CA VAL A 4 -3.37 1.10 -8.83
C VAL A 4 -2.73 -0.08 -9.57
N ILE A 5 -1.40 -0.21 -9.48
CA ILE A 5 -0.63 -1.24 -10.19
C ILE A 5 0.12 -2.14 -9.20
N PRO A 6 -0.31 -3.40 -9.03
CA PRO A 6 0.41 -4.35 -8.18
C PRO A 6 1.64 -4.92 -8.88
N THR A 7 2.78 -4.92 -8.18
CA THR A 7 3.99 -5.63 -8.64
C THR A 7 3.83 -7.15 -8.56
N ASN A 8 4.67 -7.90 -9.28
CA ASN A 8 4.66 -9.36 -9.21
C ASN A 8 5.05 -9.88 -7.82
N HIS A 9 5.96 -9.19 -7.13
CA HIS A 9 6.35 -9.51 -5.76
C HIS A 9 5.16 -9.35 -4.80
N PHE A 10 4.52 -8.18 -4.83
CA PHE A 10 3.29 -7.90 -4.10
C PHE A 10 2.20 -8.95 -4.35
N LYS A 11 1.94 -9.32 -5.61
CA LYS A 11 0.92 -10.34 -5.94
C LYS A 11 1.20 -11.69 -5.25
N LYS A 12 2.46 -12.08 -5.13
CA LYS A 12 2.86 -13.32 -4.43
C LYS A 12 2.64 -13.20 -2.92
N GLN A 13 3.06 -12.09 -2.30
CA GLN A 13 2.82 -11.82 -0.89
C GLN A 13 1.32 -11.76 -0.56
N ARG A 14 0.53 -11.01 -1.34
CA ARG A 14 -0.93 -10.92 -1.20
C ARG A 14 -1.61 -12.29 -1.18
N LYS A 15 -1.18 -13.20 -2.06
CA LYS A 15 -1.70 -14.58 -2.09
C LYS A 15 -1.40 -15.35 -0.80
N LYS A 16 -0.25 -15.11 -0.16
CA LYS A 16 0.12 -15.72 1.12
C LYS A 16 -0.69 -15.12 2.26
N VAL A 17 -0.71 -13.80 2.40
CA VAL A 17 -1.40 -13.14 3.52
C VAL A 17 -2.91 -13.34 3.49
N LYS A 18 -3.55 -13.40 2.31
CA LYS A 18 -4.99 -13.74 2.21
C LYS A 18 -5.35 -15.12 2.74
N LYS A 19 -4.38 -16.04 2.86
CA LYS A 19 -4.58 -17.38 3.43
C LYS A 19 -4.23 -17.44 4.91
N ASN A 20 -3.63 -16.40 5.46
CA ASN A 20 -3.22 -16.34 6.85
C ASN A 20 -4.40 -15.85 7.71
N PRO A 21 -4.88 -16.64 8.68
CA PRO A 21 -5.98 -16.23 9.56
C PRO A 21 -5.73 -14.92 10.32
N ARG A 22 -4.47 -14.58 10.60
CA ARG A 22 -4.12 -13.31 11.28
C ARG A 22 -4.51 -12.07 10.47
N TRP A 23 -4.60 -12.20 9.16
CA TRP A 23 -5.00 -11.13 8.24
C TRP A 23 -6.50 -11.07 7.99
N HIS A 24 -7.31 -11.91 8.66
CA HIS A 24 -8.74 -12.00 8.37
C HIS A 24 -9.45 -10.67 8.57
N SER A 25 -9.17 -9.96 9.67
CA SER A 25 -9.74 -8.63 9.96
C SER A 25 -9.42 -7.60 8.88
N ILE A 26 -8.24 -7.68 8.25
CA ILE A 26 -7.82 -6.73 7.21
C ILE A 26 -8.64 -6.88 5.93
N PHE A 27 -9.01 -8.10 5.57
CA PHE A 27 -9.72 -8.39 4.31
C PHE A 27 -11.23 -8.56 4.47
N HIS A 28 -11.71 -8.80 5.69
CA HIS A 28 -13.10 -9.18 5.97
C HIS A 28 -13.71 -8.50 7.21
N GLY A 29 -12.90 -7.82 8.02
CA GLY A 29 -13.41 -6.99 9.12
C GLY A 29 -13.94 -5.66 8.59
N GLU A 30 -14.17 -4.72 9.50
CA GLU A 30 -14.62 -3.37 9.18
C GLU A 30 -13.61 -2.35 9.73
N VAL A 31 -13.48 -1.23 9.04
CA VAL A 31 -12.73 -0.08 9.56
C VAL A 31 -13.42 0.49 10.80
N PRO A 32 -12.68 1.12 11.74
CA PRO A 32 -13.27 1.66 12.97
C PRO A 32 -13.95 3.03 12.75
N PHE A 33 -14.40 3.33 11.53
CA PHE A 33 -15.03 4.61 11.20
C PHE A 33 -16.55 4.48 11.30
N PRO A 34 -17.25 5.45 11.91
CA PRO A 34 -18.71 5.43 11.97
C PRO A 34 -19.33 5.28 10.57
N ASP A 35 -20.35 4.43 10.47
CA ASP A 35 -21.15 4.19 9.26
C ASP A 35 -20.35 3.70 8.03
N ASP A 36 -19.17 3.11 8.23
CA ASP A 36 -18.34 2.55 7.15
C ASP A 36 -18.05 1.06 7.36
N HIS A 37 -18.72 0.23 6.57
CA HIS A 37 -18.64 -1.24 6.67
C HIS A 37 -17.61 -1.86 5.72
N ARG A 38 -16.70 -1.06 5.15
CA ARG A 38 -15.63 -1.59 4.30
C ARG A 38 -14.55 -2.23 5.16
N SER A 39 -13.92 -3.26 4.62
CA SER A 39 -12.68 -3.77 5.22
C SER A 39 -11.55 -2.74 5.15
N PRO A 40 -10.56 -2.79 6.07
CA PRO A 40 -9.35 -1.96 5.99
C PRO A 40 -8.70 -2.00 4.60
N TRP A 41 -8.63 -3.19 3.99
CA TRP A 41 -8.14 -3.35 2.62
C TRP A 41 -8.99 -2.57 1.60
N GLU A 42 -10.31 -2.74 1.61
CA GLU A 42 -11.21 -2.07 0.67
C GLU A 42 -11.21 -0.55 0.83
N TYR A 43 -11.15 -0.07 2.07
CA TYR A 43 -11.09 1.36 2.38
C TYR A 43 -9.84 1.99 1.77
N VAL A 44 -8.65 1.43 2.05
CA VAL A 44 -7.38 1.95 1.53
C VAL A 44 -7.33 1.92 0.00
N ILE A 45 -7.78 0.82 -0.62
CA ILE A 45 -7.83 0.73 -2.09
C ILE A 45 -8.81 1.76 -2.67
N ASN A 46 -9.96 1.98 -2.02
CA ASN A 46 -10.89 3.03 -2.44
C ASN A 46 -10.25 4.42 -2.35
N CYS A 47 -9.49 4.71 -1.29
CA CYS A 47 -8.75 5.97 -1.19
C CYS A 47 -7.78 6.15 -2.35
N PHE A 48 -7.00 5.11 -2.70
CA PHE A 48 -6.09 5.20 -3.84
C PHE A 48 -6.83 5.46 -5.15
N LEU A 49 -7.88 4.70 -5.46
CA LEU A 49 -8.62 4.83 -6.73
C LEU A 49 -9.26 6.22 -6.88
N ASN A 50 -9.73 6.79 -5.77
CA ASN A 50 -10.42 8.08 -5.75
C ASN A 50 -9.53 9.27 -5.38
N ASP A 51 -8.22 9.05 -5.25
CA ASP A 51 -7.25 10.07 -4.83
C ASP A 51 -7.65 10.78 -3.52
N LYS A 52 -8.21 10.02 -2.58
CA LYS A 52 -8.57 10.52 -1.25
C LYS A 52 -7.38 10.38 -0.30
N PRO A 53 -7.25 11.29 0.68
CA PRO A 53 -6.25 11.14 1.73
C PRO A 53 -6.45 9.82 2.49
N ILE A 54 -5.33 9.25 2.94
CA ILE A 54 -5.35 8.11 3.86
C ILE A 54 -5.56 8.65 5.28
N PRO A 55 -6.58 8.20 6.03
CA PRO A 55 -6.80 8.64 7.40
C PRO A 55 -5.63 8.31 8.34
N ASP A 56 -5.43 9.15 9.35
CA ASP A 56 -4.39 9.00 10.38
C ASP A 56 -4.42 7.64 11.09
N TYR A 57 -5.59 7.01 11.17
CA TYR A 57 -5.74 5.65 11.69
C TYR A 57 -4.76 4.67 11.04
N PHE A 58 -4.56 4.74 9.72
CA PHE A 58 -3.68 3.82 9.01
C PHE A 58 -2.19 4.14 9.18
N TYR A 59 -1.85 5.22 9.90
CA TYR A 59 -0.48 5.62 10.20
C TYR A 59 0.45 5.61 8.97
N GLU A 60 0.00 6.27 7.90
CA GLU A 60 0.80 6.39 6.69
C GLU A 60 2.05 7.23 6.95
N HIS A 61 3.22 6.72 6.58
CA HIS A 61 4.45 7.48 6.67
C HIS A 61 5.41 7.18 5.52
N SER A 62 6.47 7.98 5.45
CA SER A 62 7.42 7.93 4.35
C SER A 62 8.52 6.93 4.65
N ILE A 63 8.81 6.07 3.68
CA ILE A 63 9.92 5.12 3.77
C ILE A 63 11.02 5.44 2.76
N THR A 64 12.24 5.07 3.11
CA THR A 64 13.38 5.19 2.19
C THR A 64 13.37 4.04 1.21
N LEU A 65 13.07 4.35 -0.06
CA LEU A 65 13.19 3.38 -1.15
C LEU A 65 14.66 3.05 -1.42
N THR A 66 14.95 1.77 -1.65
CA THR A 66 16.28 1.32 -2.09
C THR A 66 16.59 1.86 -3.49
N ALA A 67 17.88 2.00 -3.82
CA ALA A 67 18.30 2.42 -5.16
C ALA A 67 17.75 1.50 -6.26
N GLN A 68 17.66 0.20 -5.98
CA GLN A 68 17.09 -0.79 -6.89
C GLN A 68 15.59 -0.56 -7.12
N GLN A 69 14.80 -0.32 -6.06
CA GLN A 69 13.37 -0.01 -6.19
C GLN A 69 13.14 1.27 -7.00
N LYS A 70 13.91 2.34 -6.70
CA LYS A 70 13.85 3.60 -7.45
C LYS A 70 14.13 3.37 -8.94
N SER A 71 15.18 2.62 -9.27
CA SER A 71 15.57 2.30 -10.64
C SER A 71 14.50 1.47 -11.37
N GLN A 72 13.99 0.41 -10.74
CA GLN A 72 12.95 -0.45 -11.34
C GLN A 72 11.68 0.31 -11.71
N ILE A 73 11.29 1.29 -10.90
CA ILE A 73 10.07 2.08 -11.14
C ILE A 73 10.31 3.13 -12.20
N LYS A 74 11.44 3.84 -12.15
CA LYS A 74 11.82 4.78 -13.21
C LYS A 74 11.91 4.08 -14.58
N ASN A 75 12.49 2.88 -14.64
CA ASN A 75 12.54 2.09 -15.88
C ASN A 75 11.15 1.69 -16.41
N ARG A 76 10.17 1.48 -15.53
CA ARG A 76 8.78 1.15 -15.93
C ARG A 76 7.99 2.37 -16.40
N LEU A 77 8.28 3.54 -15.84
CA LEU A 77 7.61 4.79 -16.18
C LEU A 77 8.24 5.50 -17.40
N GLY A 78 9.37 4.98 -17.90
CA GLY A 78 10.10 5.53 -19.02
C GLY A 78 11.09 6.62 -18.60
N SER A 79 11.99 6.98 -19.51
CA SER A 79 12.94 8.09 -19.35
C SER A 79 12.18 9.42 -19.32
N LEU A 80 11.68 9.79 -18.16
CA LEU A 80 11.13 11.10 -17.86
C LEU A 80 11.94 11.64 -16.69
N SER A 81 12.79 12.61 -16.98
CA SER A 81 13.65 13.35 -16.04
C SER A 81 12.89 14.06 -14.91
N GLN A 82 11.57 13.88 -14.78
CA GLN A 82 10.69 14.57 -13.84
C GLN A 82 9.69 13.66 -13.10
N VAL A 83 9.86 12.33 -13.13
CA VAL A 83 9.01 11.46 -12.30
C VAL A 83 9.47 11.55 -10.85
N GLU A 84 8.64 12.20 -10.04
CA GLU A 84 8.76 12.16 -8.59
C GLU A 84 8.10 10.90 -8.07
N ILE A 85 8.82 10.16 -7.23
CA ILE A 85 8.32 8.97 -6.57
C ILE A 85 8.50 9.10 -5.07
N LYS A 86 7.47 8.76 -4.31
CA LYS A 86 7.49 8.70 -2.85
C LYS A 86 7.23 7.27 -2.40
N GLY A 87 8.16 6.72 -1.62
CA GLY A 87 7.95 5.46 -0.91
C GLY A 87 7.13 5.70 0.33
N LEU A 88 6.06 4.92 0.49
CA LEU A 88 5.13 5.03 1.60
C LEU A 88 4.86 3.64 2.17
N ASP A 89 4.61 3.61 3.46
CA ASP A 89 4.00 2.49 4.13
C ASP A 89 2.79 2.95 4.95
N LEU A 90 1.93 1.99 5.27
CA LEU A 90 0.80 2.19 6.18
C LEU A 90 0.49 0.88 6.90
N HIS A 91 -0.21 0.97 8.02
CA HIS A 91 -0.65 -0.12 8.87
C HIS A 91 -2.17 -0.27 8.76
N PHE A 92 -2.66 -1.42 8.31
CA PHE A 92 -4.10 -1.66 8.14
C PHE A 92 -4.86 -1.69 9.47
N ASP A 93 -4.18 -2.04 10.56
CA ASP A 93 -4.73 -2.29 11.90
C ASP A 93 -4.32 -1.24 12.94
N GLY A 94 -3.94 -0.04 12.50
CA GLY A 94 -3.61 1.08 13.39
C GLY A 94 -2.11 1.29 13.59
N HIS A 95 -1.73 2.39 14.26
CA HIS A 95 -0.33 2.78 14.52
C HIS A 95 0.56 1.68 15.13
N ASN A 96 0.00 0.84 16.01
CA ASN A 96 0.71 -0.27 16.65
C ASN A 96 0.46 -1.63 15.96
N GLY A 97 -0.18 -1.60 14.78
CA GLY A 97 -0.57 -2.76 14.02
C GLY A 97 0.62 -3.41 13.31
N ASP A 98 0.48 -4.70 12.98
CA ASP A 98 1.52 -5.50 12.32
C ASP A 98 1.09 -5.97 10.93
N HIS A 99 0.11 -5.32 10.31
CA HIS A 99 -0.32 -5.65 8.96
C HIS A 99 -0.07 -4.48 8.02
N LEU A 100 1.02 -4.52 7.27
CA LEU A 100 1.52 -3.37 6.53
C LEU A 100 1.28 -3.49 5.03
N LEU A 101 1.14 -2.33 4.41
CA LEU A 101 1.20 -2.16 2.96
C LEU A 101 2.35 -1.21 2.61
N LEU A 102 3.31 -1.69 1.83
CA LEU A 102 4.31 -0.84 1.19
C LEU A 102 3.85 -0.48 -0.21
N TYR A 103 3.88 0.81 -0.53
CA TYR A 103 3.47 1.29 -1.83
C TYR A 103 4.24 2.53 -2.26
N ILE A 104 4.15 2.87 -3.55
CA ILE A 104 4.85 4.00 -4.14
C ILE A 104 3.87 4.87 -4.88
N ARG A 105 3.80 6.14 -4.49
CA ARG A 105 2.96 7.15 -5.15
C ARG A 105 3.83 7.97 -6.09
N THR A 106 3.30 8.25 -7.27
CA THR A 106 3.96 9.10 -8.28
C THR A 106 3.15 10.37 -8.50
N ASN A 107 3.79 11.39 -9.06
CA ASN A 107 3.12 12.61 -9.55
C ASN A 107 2.30 12.41 -10.84
N GLN A 108 2.07 11.16 -11.27
CA GLN A 108 1.35 10.82 -12.51
C GLN A 108 0.05 10.04 -12.24
N GLU A 109 -0.56 10.21 -11.07
CA GLU A 109 -1.75 9.47 -10.64
C GLU A 109 -1.56 7.94 -10.70
N ILE A 110 -0.36 7.45 -10.38
CA ILE A 110 -0.07 6.00 -10.30
C ILE A 110 0.34 5.63 -8.89
N VAL A 111 -0.28 4.58 -8.36
CA VAL A 111 0.06 3.96 -7.08
C VAL A 111 0.56 2.54 -7.36
N TYR A 112 1.84 2.28 -7.09
CA TYR A 112 2.41 0.93 -7.18
C TYR A 112 2.32 0.22 -5.84
N LEU A 113 1.67 -0.94 -5.80
CA LEU A 113 1.70 -1.80 -4.62
C LEU A 113 2.95 -2.68 -4.68
N VAL A 114 3.87 -2.50 -3.73
CA VAL A 114 5.20 -3.11 -3.78
C VAL A 114 5.42 -4.18 -2.72
N GLY A 115 4.82 -4.05 -1.55
CA GLY A 115 4.94 -5.00 -0.45
C GLY A 115 3.68 -5.12 0.38
N ILE A 116 3.40 -6.30 0.93
CA ILE A 116 2.35 -6.52 1.94
C ILE A 116 2.78 -7.67 2.85
N GLY A 117 2.67 -7.48 4.15
CA GLY A 117 3.26 -8.40 5.13
C GLY A 117 3.30 -7.79 6.51
N THR A 118 3.80 -8.56 7.48
CA THR A 118 4.14 -8.02 8.80
C THR A 118 5.45 -7.24 8.75
N HIS A 119 5.84 -6.58 9.85
CA HIS A 119 7.15 -5.92 9.91
C HIS A 119 8.27 -6.90 9.56
N SER A 120 8.24 -8.11 10.15
CA SER A 120 9.24 -9.16 9.91
C SER A 120 9.24 -9.73 8.48
N ASP A 121 8.13 -9.61 7.74
CA ASP A 121 8.06 -10.05 6.35
C ASP A 121 8.72 -9.03 5.39
N LEU A 122 8.82 -7.77 5.82
CA LEU A 122 9.10 -6.62 4.96
C LEU A 122 10.42 -5.92 5.27
N PHE A 123 10.93 -6.05 6.49
CA PHE A 123 12.17 -5.44 7.01
C PHE A 123 13.00 -6.48 7.78
#